data_AF-T1T1I9-F1
#
_entry.id   AF-T1T1I9-F1
#
_cell.length_a   1.000
_cell.length_b   1.000
_cell.length_c   1.000
_cell.angle_alpha   90.00
_cell.angle_beta   90.00
_cell.angle_gamma   90.00
#
_symmetry.space_group_name_H-M   'P 1'
#
loop_
_entity.id
_entity.type
_entity.pdbx_description
1 polymer ?
#
loop_
_entity_poly.entity_id
_entity_poly.type
_entity_poly.pdbx_seq_one_letter_code
_entity_poly.pdbx_strand_id
1 'polypeptide(L)'
;RKAIAERWVKAADGKLDIILHTGALSIVDTLELTRHAETLDILATSAIGPCFFKPSSVADLVNYCAQIAEAAPSKGFYYYHSGMSGVNLDLEQFLIQGELRISNLSGAKFNNVDLYEYQRALRVSNGKFDIPFGVDEFLPAGLAVGA
;
A
#
# COMPACT_ATOMS: atom_id res chain seq x y z
N ARG A 1 -16.41 7.88 -4.01
CA ARG A 1 -15.37 6.82 -3.99
C ARG A 1 -16.00 5.43 -4.04
N LYS A 2 -16.92 5.06 -3.13
CA LYS A 2 -17.65 3.77 -3.15
C LYS A 2 -18.25 3.39 -4.52
N ALA A 3 -19.09 4.26 -5.10
CA ALA A 3 -19.69 4.01 -6.42
C ALA A 3 -18.66 3.86 -7.57
N ILE A 4 -17.48 4.48 -7.46
CA ILE A 4 -16.41 4.33 -8.46
C ILE A 4 -15.79 2.94 -8.34
N ALA A 5 -15.54 2.47 -7.11
CA ALA A 5 -15.03 1.13 -6.85
C ALA A 5 -15.99 0.04 -7.37
N GLU A 6 -17.28 0.15 -7.06
CA GLU A 6 -18.32 -0.76 -7.57
C GLU A 6 -18.35 -0.78 -9.11
N ARG A 7 -18.20 0.40 -9.73
CA ARG A 7 -18.17 0.51 -11.19
C ARG A 7 -16.96 -0.20 -11.79
N TRP A 8 -15.78 -0.11 -11.17
CA TRP A 8 -14.58 -0.80 -11.62
C TRP A 8 -14.69 -2.31 -11.48
N VAL A 9 -15.18 -2.80 -10.33
CA VAL A 9 -15.42 -4.24 -10.12
C VAL A 9 -16.35 -4.79 -11.20
N LYS A 10 -17.46 -4.09 -11.49
CA LYS A 10 -18.38 -4.49 -12.56
C LYS A 10 -17.73 -4.43 -13.95
N ALA A 11 -16.94 -3.39 -14.22
CA ALA A 11 -16.35 -3.19 -15.55
C ALA A 11 -15.21 -4.17 -15.84
N ALA A 12 -14.45 -4.58 -14.81
CA ALA A 12 -13.36 -5.53 -14.95
C ALA A 12 -13.85 -6.95 -15.26
N ASP A 13 -15.06 -7.32 -14.83
CA ASP A 13 -15.67 -8.62 -15.16
C ASP A 13 -14.73 -9.80 -14.79
N GLY A 14 -14.02 -9.67 -13.67
CA GLY A 14 -13.04 -10.66 -13.18
C GLY A 14 -11.74 -10.77 -13.99
N LYS A 15 -11.46 -9.84 -14.92
CA LYS A 15 -10.29 -9.89 -15.83
C LYS A 15 -9.11 -9.03 -15.40
N LEU A 16 -9.25 -8.30 -14.30
CA LEU A 16 -8.21 -7.43 -13.75
C LEU A 16 -8.13 -7.63 -12.24
N ASP A 17 -6.90 -7.68 -11.74
CA ASP A 17 -6.66 -7.54 -10.30
C ASP A 17 -6.93 -6.09 -9.89
N ILE A 18 -7.87 -5.91 -8.96
CA ILE A 18 -8.28 -4.58 -8.49
C ILE A 18 -7.65 -4.33 -7.11
N ILE A 19 -6.91 -3.22 -7.02
CA ILE A 19 -6.43 -2.67 -5.75
C ILE A 19 -7.14 -1.34 -5.52
N LEU A 20 -7.91 -1.22 -4.43
CA LEU A 20 -8.61 0.02 -4.10
C LEU A 20 -7.82 0.87 -3.12
N HIS A 21 -7.43 2.06 -3.55
CA HIS A 21 -6.86 3.06 -2.65
C HIS A 21 -7.96 3.72 -1.79
N THR A 22 -7.96 3.43 -0.49
CA THR A 22 -8.98 3.87 0.48
C THR A 22 -8.51 5.00 1.40
N GLY A 23 -7.22 5.35 1.38
CA GLY A 23 -6.65 6.42 2.21
C GLY A 23 -7.35 7.78 2.07
N ALA A 24 -7.49 8.48 3.19
CA ALA A 24 -7.97 9.86 3.32
C ALA A 24 -7.31 10.50 4.55
N LEU A 25 -7.37 11.84 4.68
CA LEU A 25 -6.84 12.51 5.88
C LEU A 25 -7.65 12.18 7.15
N SER A 26 -8.95 11.95 6.99
CA SER A 26 -9.82 11.47 8.06
C SER A 26 -9.71 9.95 8.18
N ILE A 27 -9.36 9.46 9.37
CA ILE A 27 -9.38 8.02 9.63
C ILE A 27 -10.80 7.46 9.56
N VAL A 28 -11.82 8.25 9.93
CA VAL A 28 -13.23 7.84 9.84
C VAL A 28 -13.59 7.54 8.38
N ASP A 29 -13.24 8.43 7.46
CA ASP A 29 -13.50 8.24 6.03
C ASP A 29 -12.71 7.06 5.47
N THR A 30 -11.45 6.92 5.86
CA THR A 30 -10.58 5.82 5.42
C THR A 30 -11.16 4.47 5.84
N LEU A 31 -11.60 4.33 7.10
CA LEU A 31 -12.20 3.10 7.59
C LEU A 31 -13.56 2.83 6.93
N GLU A 32 -14.38 3.86 6.71
CA GLU A 32 -15.66 3.73 6.02
C GLU A 32 -15.50 3.24 4.56
N LEU A 33 -14.46 3.71 3.87
CA LEU A 33 -14.13 3.26 2.52
C LEU A 33 -13.52 1.86 2.52
N THR A 34 -12.70 1.54 3.52
CA THR A 34 -12.04 0.23 3.61
C THR A 34 -13.05 -0.87 3.96
N ARG A 35 -13.99 -0.62 4.88
CA ARG A 35 -15.11 -1.54 5.15
C ARG A 35 -16.01 -1.75 3.95
N HIS A 36 -16.18 -0.73 3.10
CA HIS A 36 -16.89 -0.91 1.82
C HIS A 36 -16.07 -1.74 0.83
N ALA A 37 -14.76 -1.51 0.73
CA ALA A 37 -13.88 -2.30 -0.13
C ALA A 37 -13.83 -3.79 0.26
N GLU A 38 -13.92 -4.10 1.55
CA GLU A 38 -14.03 -5.47 2.09
C GLU A 38 -15.20 -6.25 1.47
N THR A 39 -16.33 -5.58 1.14
CA THR A 39 -17.51 -6.24 0.58
C THR A 39 -17.42 -6.48 -0.93
N LEU A 40 -16.35 -6.02 -1.58
CA LEU A 40 -16.19 -6.10 -3.03
C LEU A 40 -15.28 -7.26 -3.43
N ASP A 41 -15.46 -7.71 -4.67
CA ASP A 41 -14.56 -8.69 -5.30
C ASP A 41 -13.34 -7.97 -5.88
N ILE A 42 -12.32 -7.82 -5.03
CA ILE A 42 -11.06 -7.13 -5.31
C ILE A 42 -9.90 -7.93 -4.70
N LEU A 43 -8.69 -7.69 -5.20
CA LEU A 43 -7.47 -8.32 -4.68
C LEU A 43 -7.05 -7.70 -3.34
N ALA A 44 -6.99 -6.37 -3.28
CA ALA A 44 -6.40 -5.67 -2.14
C ALA A 44 -6.96 -4.25 -1.91
N THR A 45 -6.69 -3.73 -0.72
CA THR A 45 -6.86 -2.32 -0.37
C THR A 45 -5.51 -1.64 -0.20
N SER A 46 -5.48 -0.30 -0.21
CA SER A 46 -4.24 0.45 -0.09
C SER A 46 -4.43 1.84 0.53
N ALA A 47 -3.41 2.32 1.25
CA ALA A 47 -3.34 3.68 1.77
C ALA A 47 -1.99 4.33 1.47
N ILE A 48 -2.02 5.61 1.08
CA ILE A 48 -0.87 6.50 0.97
C ILE A 48 -0.60 7.11 2.34
N GLY A 49 0.66 7.50 2.60
CA GLY A 49 1.02 8.21 3.83
C GLY A 49 0.20 9.51 4.00
N PRO A 50 -0.32 9.81 5.21
CA PRO A 50 -1.09 11.03 5.44
C PRO A 50 -0.17 12.25 5.36
N CYS A 51 -0.51 13.20 4.49
CA CYS A 51 0.41 14.26 4.08
C CYS A 51 0.37 15.52 4.95
N PHE A 52 -0.64 15.67 5.82
CA PHE A 52 -0.77 16.84 6.70
C PHE A 52 -0.06 16.59 8.04
N PHE A 53 -0.65 15.77 8.92
CA PHE A 53 0.01 15.23 10.09
C PHE A 53 0.77 13.96 9.69
N LYS A 54 2.02 14.15 9.28
CA LYS A 54 2.89 13.06 8.83
C LYS A 54 3.26 12.17 10.03
N PRO A 55 3.24 10.84 9.90
CA PRO A 55 3.72 9.96 10.95
C PRO A 55 5.18 10.27 11.26
N SER A 56 5.50 10.42 12.54
CA SER A 56 6.84 10.79 13.01
C SER A 56 7.83 9.63 13.03
N SER A 57 7.33 8.40 12.99
CA SER A 57 8.14 7.18 13.06
C SER A 57 7.54 6.06 12.22
N VAL A 58 8.36 5.06 11.92
CA VAL A 58 7.91 3.81 11.28
C VAL A 58 6.80 3.14 12.09
N ALA A 59 6.92 3.12 13.41
CA ALA A 59 5.92 2.53 14.30
C ALA A 59 4.56 3.25 14.19
N ASP A 60 4.56 4.59 14.11
CA ASP A 60 3.33 5.37 13.92
C ASP A 60 2.68 5.07 12.57
N LEU A 61 3.49 4.95 11.50
CA LEU A 61 3.00 4.59 10.17
C LEU A 61 2.45 3.16 10.14
N VAL A 62 3.12 2.20 10.77
CA VAL A 62 2.65 0.81 10.90
C VAL A 62 1.33 0.77 11.66
N ASN A 63 1.20 1.51 12.77
CA ASN A 63 -0.04 1.59 13.53
C ASN A 63 -1.20 2.22 12.75
N TYR A 64 -0.91 3.23 11.92
CA TYR A 64 -1.90 3.80 10.99
C TYR A 64 -2.34 2.77 9.95
N CYS A 65 -1.40 2.11 9.28
CA CYS A 65 -1.69 1.09 8.27
C CYS A 65 -2.42 -0.13 8.86
N ALA A 66 -2.06 -0.57 10.07
CA ALA A 66 -2.70 -1.70 10.74
C ALA A 66 -4.19 -1.47 10.99
N GLN A 67 -4.56 -0.28 11.50
CA GLN A 67 -5.96 0.08 11.72
C GLN A 67 -6.79 0.04 10.43
N ILE A 68 -6.18 0.44 9.31
CA ILE A 68 -6.83 0.42 8.00
C ILE A 68 -6.97 -1.02 7.50
N ALA A 69 -5.88 -1.77 7.50
CA ALA A 69 -5.85 -3.14 7.00
C ALA A 69 -6.81 -4.08 7.77
N GLU A 70 -6.97 -3.88 9.09
CA GLU A 70 -7.93 -4.61 9.94
C GLU A 70 -9.39 -4.35 9.55
N ALA A 71 -9.69 -3.26 8.83
CA ALA A 71 -11.05 -2.97 8.36
C ALA A 71 -11.41 -3.68 7.04
N ALA A 72 -10.45 -4.32 6.37
CA ALA A 72 -10.65 -5.21 5.23
C ALA A 72 -9.78 -6.47 5.32
N PRO A 73 -10.02 -7.32 6.35
CA PRO A 73 -9.10 -8.40 6.70
C PRO A 73 -9.11 -9.57 5.70
N SER A 74 -10.14 -9.69 4.84
CA SER A 74 -10.14 -10.73 3.79
C SER A 74 -9.37 -10.33 2.54
N LYS A 75 -8.96 -9.07 2.43
CA LYS A 75 -8.23 -8.51 1.28
C LYS A 75 -6.76 -8.35 1.62
N GLY A 76 -5.90 -8.40 0.60
CA GLY A 76 -4.52 -7.96 0.74
C GLY A 76 -4.46 -6.47 1.10
N PHE A 77 -3.34 -6.03 1.69
CA PHE A 77 -3.08 -4.63 1.99
C PHE A 77 -1.72 -4.19 1.44
N TYR A 78 -1.73 -3.11 0.66
CA TYR A 78 -0.52 -2.45 0.17
C TYR A 78 -0.36 -1.06 0.77
N TYR A 79 0.79 -0.79 1.37
CA TYR A 79 1.18 0.59 1.62
C TYR A 79 1.56 1.27 0.30
N TYR A 80 1.05 2.48 0.04
CA TYR A 80 1.49 3.26 -1.11
C TYR A 80 2.59 4.24 -0.67
N HIS A 81 3.84 3.83 -0.83
CA HIS A 81 5.01 4.65 -0.58
C HIS A 81 5.19 5.67 -1.70
N SER A 82 4.96 6.95 -1.41
CA SER A 82 5.06 8.03 -2.40
C SER A 82 5.75 9.25 -1.80
N GLY A 83 6.78 9.75 -2.47
CA GLY A 83 7.46 11.00 -2.09
C GLY A 83 6.53 12.21 -2.05
N MET A 84 5.42 12.20 -2.80
CA MET A 84 4.41 13.27 -2.78
C MET A 84 3.70 13.40 -1.43
N SER A 85 3.64 12.32 -0.63
CA SER A 85 3.08 12.39 0.73
C SER A 85 3.95 13.21 1.68
N GLY A 86 5.24 13.35 1.37
CA GLY A 86 6.26 13.88 2.27
C GLY A 86 6.55 12.99 3.49
N VAL A 87 5.99 11.78 3.56
CA VAL A 87 6.32 10.78 4.58
C VAL A 87 7.59 10.05 4.16
N ASN A 88 8.73 10.57 4.61
CA ASN A 88 10.07 10.07 4.26
C ASN A 88 10.59 9.11 5.35
N LEU A 89 9.87 8.00 5.54
CA LEU A 89 10.25 6.94 6.48
C LEU A 89 10.78 5.74 5.71
N ASP A 90 11.76 5.04 6.30
CA ASP A 90 12.42 3.89 5.68
C ASP A 90 11.43 2.74 5.42
N LEU A 91 11.28 2.36 4.15
CA LEU A 91 10.34 1.34 3.73
C LEU A 91 10.76 -0.09 4.13
N GLU A 92 12.05 -0.40 4.16
CA GLU A 92 12.55 -1.70 4.64
C GLU A 92 12.11 -1.91 6.10
N GLN A 93 12.31 -0.89 6.94
CA GLN A 93 11.89 -0.93 8.34
C GLN A 93 10.36 -0.99 8.50
N PHE A 94 9.61 -0.30 7.64
CA PHE A 94 8.16 -0.42 7.61
C PHE A 94 7.69 -1.85 7.31
N LEU A 95 8.31 -2.53 6.34
CA LEU A 95 7.94 -3.91 5.99
C LEU A 95 8.30 -4.89 7.12
N ILE A 96 9.49 -4.76 7.73
CA ILE A 96 9.93 -5.59 8.86
C ILE A 96 8.97 -5.44 10.06
N GLN A 97 8.63 -4.21 10.43
CA GLN A 97 7.73 -3.97 11.56
C GLN A 97 6.26 -4.28 11.20
N GLY A 98 5.86 -3.99 9.97
CA GLY A 98 4.53 -4.24 9.44
C GLY A 98 4.19 -5.72 9.41
N GLU A 99 5.16 -6.59 9.09
CA GLU A 99 4.99 -8.05 9.12
C GLU A 99 4.45 -8.55 10.45
N LEU A 100 4.92 -7.97 11.56
CA LEU A 100 4.57 -8.39 12.91
C LEU A 100 3.18 -7.89 13.34
N ARG A 101 2.66 -6.83 12.69
CA ARG A 101 1.46 -6.12 13.13
C ARG A 101 0.28 -6.20 12.18
N ILE A 102 0.52 -6.42 10.88
CA ILE A 102 -0.47 -6.38 9.80
C ILE A 102 -0.53 -7.77 9.15
N SER A 103 -1.50 -8.58 9.56
CA SER A 103 -1.60 -9.99 9.13
C SER A 103 -1.86 -10.17 7.63
N ASN A 104 -2.57 -9.22 7.00
CA ASN A 104 -2.89 -9.21 5.57
C ASN A 104 -1.98 -8.27 4.76
N LEU A 105 -0.78 -7.95 5.26
CA LEU A 105 0.20 -7.13 4.52
C LEU A 105 0.71 -7.89 3.29
N SER A 106 0.42 -7.36 2.11
CA SER A 106 0.90 -7.87 0.83
C SER A 106 2.23 -7.25 0.42
N GLY A 107 2.46 -6.00 0.78
CA GLY A 107 3.71 -5.29 0.52
C GLY A 107 3.49 -3.79 0.32
N ALA A 108 4.18 -3.19 -0.64
CA ALA A 108 4.10 -1.75 -0.88
C ALA A 108 4.30 -1.34 -2.33
N LYS A 109 3.43 -0.48 -2.87
CA LYS A 109 3.68 0.18 -4.16
C LYS A 109 4.77 1.23 -3.97
N PHE A 110 5.86 1.11 -4.71
CA PHE A 110 7.05 1.96 -4.56
C PHE A 110 7.09 3.08 -5.60
N ASN A 111 6.86 4.32 -5.19
CA ASN A 111 6.82 5.50 -6.05
C ASN A 111 7.83 6.55 -5.59
N ASN A 112 9.09 6.15 -5.66
CA ASN A 112 10.26 6.92 -5.30
C ASN A 112 11.42 6.53 -6.23
N VAL A 113 12.38 7.44 -6.41
CA VAL A 113 13.56 7.24 -7.27
C VAL A 113 14.72 6.57 -6.54
N ASP A 114 14.59 6.33 -5.22
CA ASP A 114 15.58 5.64 -4.40
C ASP A 114 15.60 4.13 -4.69
N LEU A 115 16.36 3.74 -5.72
CA LEU A 115 16.56 2.34 -6.07
C LEU A 115 17.37 1.56 -5.02
N TYR A 116 18.06 2.23 -4.10
CA TYR A 116 18.73 1.56 -2.99
C TYR A 116 17.71 1.10 -1.95
N GLU A 117 16.79 1.97 -1.55
CA GLU A 117 15.65 1.59 -0.69
C GLU A 117 14.78 0.52 -1.36
N TYR A 118 14.49 0.64 -2.66
CA TYR A 118 13.73 -0.36 -3.41
C TYR A 118 14.35 -1.77 -3.32
N GLN A 119 15.66 -1.88 -3.55
CA GLN A 119 16.37 -3.15 -3.48
C GLN A 119 16.39 -3.76 -2.08
N ARG A 120 16.48 -2.94 -1.04
CA ARG A 120 16.36 -3.41 0.35
C ARG A 120 14.95 -3.93 0.62
N ALA A 121 13.92 -3.18 0.22
CA ALA A 121 12.52 -3.57 0.37
C ALA A 121 12.20 -4.92 -0.32
N LEU A 122 12.70 -5.14 -1.55
CA LEU A 122 12.53 -6.40 -2.28
C LEU A 122 13.09 -7.64 -1.53
N ARG A 123 14.05 -7.45 -0.63
CA ARG A 123 14.75 -8.56 0.06
C ARG A 123 14.23 -8.82 1.46
N VAL A 124 13.32 -7.99 1.97
CA VAL A 124 12.74 -8.17 3.30
C VAL A 124 12.10 -9.55 3.42
N SER A 125 12.37 -10.21 4.55
CA SER A 125 11.81 -11.52 4.90
C SER A 125 12.01 -12.56 3.80
N ASN A 126 13.20 -12.56 3.18
CA ASN A 126 13.58 -13.43 2.07
C ASN A 126 12.71 -13.27 0.82
N GLY A 127 12.28 -12.04 0.51
CA GLY A 127 11.45 -11.73 -0.66
C GLY A 127 9.98 -12.08 -0.46
N LYS A 128 9.47 -11.96 0.78
CA LYS A 128 8.08 -12.29 1.11
C LYS A 128 7.06 -11.35 0.47
N PHE A 129 7.41 -10.07 0.35
CA PHE A 129 6.47 -9.00 -0.01
C PHE A 129 6.48 -8.67 -1.48
N ASP A 130 5.33 -8.26 -2.01
CA ASP A 130 5.21 -7.71 -3.36
C ASP A 130 5.49 -6.20 -3.35
N ILE A 131 6.44 -5.76 -4.18
CA ILE A 131 6.88 -4.37 -4.27
C ILE A 131 6.74 -3.83 -5.71
N PRO A 132 5.51 -3.54 -6.19
CA PRO A 132 5.31 -2.99 -7.53
C PRO A 132 6.02 -1.64 -7.68
N PHE A 133 6.89 -1.55 -8.69
CA PHE A 133 7.62 -0.32 -9.02
C PHE A 133 6.69 0.70 -9.70
N GLY A 134 6.83 1.98 -9.35
CA GLY A 134 5.85 3.01 -9.69
C GLY A 134 6.41 4.29 -10.30
N VAL A 135 7.64 4.27 -10.81
CA VAL A 135 8.25 5.39 -11.54
C VAL A 135 8.47 4.97 -12.99
N ASP A 136 7.51 5.28 -13.85
CA ASP A 136 7.41 4.73 -15.21
C ASP A 136 8.64 5.07 -16.06
N GLU A 137 9.17 6.29 -15.96
CA GLU A 137 10.37 6.73 -16.64
C GLU A 137 11.66 6.03 -16.16
N PHE A 138 11.61 5.39 -14.99
CA PHE A 138 12.69 4.59 -14.41
C PHE A 138 12.46 3.09 -14.58
N LEU A 139 11.44 2.67 -15.33
CA LEU A 139 11.11 1.25 -15.52
C LEU A 139 12.33 0.40 -15.93
N PRO A 140 13.21 0.81 -16.87
CA PRO A 140 14.42 0.02 -17.17
C PRO A 140 15.34 -0.17 -15.97
N ALA A 141 15.45 0.84 -15.11
CA ALA A 141 16.27 0.77 -13.90
C ALA A 141 15.61 -0.12 -12.82
N GLY A 142 14.30 -0.01 -12.64
CA GLY A 142 13.53 -0.89 -11.76
C GLY A 142 13.67 -2.37 -12.14
N LEU A 143 13.48 -2.68 -13.43
CA LEU A 143 13.68 -4.04 -13.97
C LEU A 143 15.11 -4.54 -13.77
N ALA A 144 16.12 -3.68 -13.98
CA ALA A 144 17.52 -4.04 -13.79
C ALA A 144 17.88 -4.42 -12.34
N VAL A 145 17.08 -3.98 -11.35
CA VAL A 145 17.32 -4.25 -9.93
C VAL A 145 16.31 -5.22 -9.28
N GLY A 146 15.39 -5.79 -10.07
CA GLY A 146 14.52 -6.90 -9.66
C GLY A 146 13.05 -6.58 -9.47
N ALA A 147 12.52 -5.55 -10.15
CA ALA A 147 11.08 -5.34 -10.30
C ALA A 147 10.38 -6.44 -11.11
#